data_AF-A0A250FQM0-F1
#
_entry.id   AF-A0A250FQM0-F1
#
_cell.length_a   1.000
_cell.length_b   1.000
_cell.length_c   1.000
_cell.angle_alpha   90.00
_cell.angle_beta   90.00
_cell.angle_gamma   90.00
#
_symmetry.space_group_name_H-M   'P 1'
#
loop_
_entity.id
_entity.type
_entity.pdbx_description
1 polymer ?
#
loop_
_entity_poly.entity_id
_entity_poly.type
_entity_poly.pdbx_seq_one_letter_code
_entity_poly.pdbx_strand_id
1 'polypeptide(L)'
;MNITELHKDIGTSKDNKQSPIHNWYRFTAGFSYKLVDKIIEEENLSKKDSIYESFAGCGTTLVSAQKKGISAYGNEGQELLFDVIQAKLNWDIDKNLIELVLTDIKQNIFNKENHTEVYHKLLESLYSKENLFELYFIRDYIQLLDEKIKLFLKLALTQTLHKVSVHPIAVPYISRSKFLKNELSGLQMFEKTVRKMLDDLDSYRNIPKTTNIFHHDSRKINYNIDSNSCSICITSPPYLNNLDYGEVSKVCSHFYGITDNWNDITEKVRKNLVTGATTHYKEADFQLEEWKKNQFYIENKNVIDNLMPDILKIKEISKNKKGKKSFDILALLYFEDMYNVLLEMRRVLKQRSKAYLVLGDSAPYGIFIDTTKLLGEIALNSGFNKYNIVKIRERGIKWTSLKNRHNLKLSENILILE
;
A
#
# COMPACT_ATOMS: atom_id res chain seq x y z
N MET A 1 -10.83 -26.09 4.12
CA MET A 1 -11.43 -25.09 3.20
C MET A 1 -10.33 -24.70 2.23
N ASN A 2 -10.53 -25.00 0.96
CA ASN A 2 -9.61 -24.69 -0.15
C ASN A 2 -9.69 -23.18 -0.48
N ILE A 3 -8.71 -22.56 -1.14
CA ILE A 3 -8.75 -21.14 -1.49
C ILE A 3 -9.95 -20.82 -2.39
N THR A 4 -10.44 -21.83 -3.10
CA THR A 4 -11.68 -21.79 -3.89
C THR A 4 -12.96 -21.67 -3.06
N GLU A 5 -12.88 -21.82 -1.73
CA GLU A 5 -14.00 -21.77 -0.77
C GLU A 5 -13.80 -20.66 0.29
N LEU A 6 -13.04 -19.60 -0.04
CA LEU A 6 -12.75 -18.52 0.91
C LEU A 6 -14.02 -17.84 1.44
N HIS A 7 -14.12 -17.76 2.78
CA HIS A 7 -15.16 -16.98 3.46
C HIS A 7 -14.93 -15.47 3.23
N LYS A 8 -16.03 -14.68 3.18
CA LYS A 8 -16.03 -13.22 2.93
C LYS A 8 -15.12 -12.40 3.85
N ASP A 9 -14.69 -12.97 4.99
CA ASP A 9 -13.94 -12.26 6.03
C ASP A 9 -12.42 -12.21 5.77
N ILE A 10 -11.88 -13.09 4.90
CA ILE A 10 -10.42 -13.22 4.69
C ILE A 10 -9.88 -12.16 3.69
N GLY A 11 -10.75 -11.51 2.90
CA GLY A 11 -10.33 -10.52 1.89
C GLY A 11 -9.95 -9.14 2.42
N THR A 12 -10.16 -8.82 3.71
CA THR A 12 -9.95 -7.45 4.23
C THR A 12 -8.87 -7.35 5.28
N SER A 13 -8.12 -6.25 5.31
CA SER A 13 -7.19 -5.88 6.40
C SER A 13 -7.82 -5.71 7.80
N LYS A 14 -9.09 -6.09 8.01
CA LYS A 14 -9.74 -5.99 9.33
C LYS A 14 -9.04 -6.86 10.37
N ASP A 15 -8.66 -8.09 10.02
CA ASP A 15 -7.98 -9.00 10.94
C ASP A 15 -6.63 -8.44 11.40
N ASN A 16 -5.94 -7.70 10.52
CA ASN A 16 -4.63 -7.10 10.80
C ASN A 16 -4.67 -6.19 12.04
N LYS A 17 -5.82 -5.64 12.41
CA LYS A 17 -5.97 -4.76 13.60
C LYS A 17 -5.76 -5.49 14.92
N GLN A 18 -5.97 -6.81 14.96
CA GLN A 18 -5.87 -7.63 16.16
C GLN A 18 -4.60 -8.48 16.20
N SER A 19 -3.80 -8.48 15.13
CA SER A 19 -2.58 -9.28 15.06
C SER A 19 -1.35 -8.40 15.38
N PRO A 20 -0.52 -8.78 16.38
CA PRO A 20 0.72 -8.08 16.70
C PRO A 20 1.59 -7.87 15.45
N ILE A 21 2.33 -6.76 15.42
CA ILE A 21 3.13 -6.29 14.28
C ILE A 21 2.28 -5.84 13.08
N HIS A 22 1.30 -6.62 12.62
CA HIS A 22 0.41 -6.18 11.55
C HIS A 22 -0.39 -4.93 11.95
N ASN A 23 -0.79 -4.84 13.22
CA ASN A 23 -1.53 -3.72 13.79
C ASN A 23 -0.67 -2.48 14.09
N TRP A 24 0.65 -2.50 13.82
CA TRP A 24 1.54 -1.36 14.01
C TRP A 24 1.39 -0.28 12.93
N TYR A 25 0.66 -0.56 11.85
CA TYR A 25 0.29 0.47 10.89
C TYR A 25 -1.09 0.16 10.29
N ARG A 26 -1.98 1.15 10.34
CA ARG A 26 -3.35 0.98 9.84
C ARG A 26 -3.42 1.34 8.36
N PHE A 27 -3.39 0.32 7.50
CA PHE A 27 -3.54 0.49 6.06
C PHE A 27 -4.86 -0.09 5.56
N THR A 28 -5.76 0.78 5.08
CA THR A 28 -7.11 0.36 4.69
C THR A 28 -7.19 -0.32 3.33
N ALA A 29 -6.18 -0.15 2.49
CA ALA A 29 -6.14 -0.70 1.13
C ALA A 29 -5.46 -2.07 1.02
N GLY A 30 -4.99 -2.65 2.14
CA GLY A 30 -4.39 -3.99 2.14
C GLY A 30 -5.39 -5.13 2.37
N PHE A 31 -4.94 -6.36 2.10
CA PHE A 31 -5.64 -7.61 2.41
C PHE A 31 -5.26 -8.16 3.80
N SER A 32 -5.97 -9.21 4.23
CA SER A 32 -5.78 -9.85 5.54
C SER A 32 -4.50 -10.68 5.58
N TYR A 33 -3.79 -10.65 6.72
CA TYR A 33 -2.70 -11.60 6.99
C TYR A 33 -3.19 -13.07 6.95
N LYS A 34 -4.47 -13.31 7.28
CA LYS A 34 -5.07 -14.66 7.21
C LYS A 34 -5.11 -15.21 5.79
N LEU A 35 -5.22 -14.34 4.77
CA LEU A 35 -5.16 -14.77 3.38
C LEU A 35 -3.76 -15.30 3.05
N VAL A 36 -2.72 -14.60 3.49
CA VAL A 36 -1.32 -15.02 3.31
C VAL A 36 -1.09 -16.35 4.00
N ASP A 37 -1.51 -16.46 5.27
CA ASP A 37 -1.34 -17.69 6.04
C ASP A 37 -2.03 -18.88 5.38
N LYS A 38 -3.21 -18.63 4.77
CA LYS A 38 -3.95 -19.64 4.03
C LYS A 38 -3.24 -20.09 2.76
N ILE A 39 -2.73 -19.15 1.96
CA ILE A 39 -1.95 -19.47 0.75
C ILE A 39 -0.67 -20.24 1.13
N ILE A 40 0.03 -19.81 2.18
CA ILE A 40 1.22 -20.52 2.69
C ILE A 40 0.90 -21.97 3.04
N GLU A 41 -0.23 -22.20 3.71
CA GLU A 41 -0.66 -23.53 4.13
C GLU A 41 -1.06 -24.40 2.93
N GLU A 42 -1.83 -23.87 1.97
CA GLU A 42 -2.29 -24.64 0.81
C GLU A 42 -1.18 -24.97 -0.17
N GLU A 43 -0.25 -24.06 -0.38
CA GLU A 43 0.91 -24.28 -1.24
C GLU A 43 2.05 -25.00 -0.50
N ASN A 44 1.82 -25.42 0.76
CA ASN A 44 2.75 -26.16 1.61
C ASN A 44 4.14 -25.50 1.72
N LEU A 45 4.16 -24.16 1.82
CA LEU A 45 5.42 -23.41 1.84
C LEU A 45 6.16 -23.62 3.16
N SER A 46 7.47 -23.77 3.04
CA SER A 46 8.39 -24.06 4.13
C SER A 46 9.54 -23.05 4.18
N LYS A 47 10.45 -23.22 5.13
CA LYS A 47 11.67 -22.39 5.25
C LYS A 47 12.63 -22.52 4.05
N LYS A 48 12.41 -23.49 3.16
CA LYS A 48 13.18 -23.67 1.92
C LYS A 48 12.61 -22.84 0.75
N ASP A 49 11.40 -22.31 0.93
CA ASP A 49 10.68 -21.56 -0.06
C ASP A 49 10.86 -20.05 0.15
N SER A 50 10.43 -19.30 -0.86
CA SER A 50 10.64 -17.86 -0.96
C SER A 50 9.41 -17.20 -1.58
N ILE A 51 8.95 -16.11 -0.98
CA ILE A 51 7.76 -15.37 -1.41
C ILE A 51 8.18 -14.05 -2.06
N TYR A 52 7.66 -13.74 -3.24
CA TYR A 52 7.76 -12.42 -3.85
C TYR A 52 6.49 -11.59 -3.59
N GLU A 53 6.65 -10.31 -3.25
CA GLU A 53 5.56 -9.36 -3.04
C GLU A 53 5.86 -8.08 -3.84
N SER A 54 5.18 -7.92 -4.98
CA SER A 54 5.42 -6.78 -5.88
C SER A 54 4.85 -5.47 -5.37
N PHE A 55 3.89 -5.47 -4.45
CA PHE A 55 3.26 -4.27 -3.92
C PHE A 55 3.18 -4.34 -2.39
N ALA A 56 4.32 -4.23 -1.73
CA ALA A 56 4.42 -4.55 -0.31
C ALA A 56 3.51 -3.69 0.58
N GLY A 57 3.26 -2.43 0.22
CA GLY A 57 2.27 -1.58 0.87
C GLY A 57 2.55 -1.36 2.36
N CYS A 58 1.89 -2.13 3.23
CA CYS A 58 2.18 -2.10 4.67
C CYS A 58 2.91 -3.34 5.20
N GLY A 59 3.40 -4.21 4.30
CA GLY A 59 4.22 -5.38 4.62
C GLY A 59 3.43 -6.58 5.13
N THR A 60 2.14 -6.74 4.78
CA THR A 60 1.33 -7.87 5.27
C THR A 60 1.97 -9.21 4.91
N THR A 61 2.30 -9.42 3.64
CA THR A 61 2.93 -10.64 3.14
C THR A 61 4.29 -10.89 3.80
N LEU A 62 5.14 -9.86 3.86
CA LEU A 62 6.49 -9.96 4.42
C LEU A 62 6.47 -10.30 5.91
N VAL A 63 5.62 -9.62 6.70
CA VAL A 63 5.48 -9.92 8.14
C VAL A 63 4.95 -11.34 8.35
N SER A 64 3.93 -11.77 7.60
CA SER A 64 3.40 -13.14 7.68
C SER A 64 4.46 -14.20 7.34
N ALA A 65 5.25 -13.97 6.29
CA ALA A 65 6.35 -14.84 5.89
C ALA A 65 7.40 -14.95 7.00
N GLN A 66 7.83 -13.81 7.56
CA GLN A 66 8.82 -13.77 8.63
C GLN A 66 8.36 -14.50 9.89
N LYS A 67 7.08 -14.34 10.28
CA LYS A 67 6.51 -15.04 11.45
C LYS A 67 6.59 -16.56 11.32
N LYS A 68 6.59 -17.07 10.09
CA LYS A 68 6.72 -18.50 9.77
C LYS A 68 8.16 -18.91 9.41
N GLY A 69 9.12 -17.97 9.46
CA GLY A 69 10.51 -18.20 9.08
C GLY A 69 10.72 -18.49 7.59
N ILE A 70 9.80 -18.06 6.73
CA ILE A 70 9.87 -18.19 5.27
C ILE A 70 10.57 -16.94 4.72
N SER A 71 11.46 -17.12 3.75
CA SER A 71 12.12 -15.98 3.09
C SER A 71 11.13 -15.21 2.23
N ALA A 72 11.24 -13.89 2.21
CA ALA A 72 10.41 -13.07 1.32
C ALA A 72 11.14 -11.83 0.84
N TYR A 73 10.82 -11.41 -0.39
CA TYR A 73 11.38 -10.25 -1.06
C TYR A 73 10.24 -9.36 -1.52
N GLY A 74 10.25 -8.09 -1.11
CA GLY A 74 9.22 -7.14 -1.47
C GLY A 74 9.75 -5.90 -2.18
N ASN A 75 8.92 -5.33 -3.05
CA ASN A 75 9.12 -3.99 -3.61
C ASN A 75 8.07 -3.03 -3.03
N GLU A 76 8.49 -1.82 -2.68
CA GLU A 76 7.61 -0.70 -2.33
C GLU A 76 8.17 0.59 -2.95
N GLY A 77 7.35 1.32 -3.71
CA GLY A 77 7.80 2.55 -4.41
C GLY A 77 7.78 3.80 -3.53
N GLN A 78 7.03 3.78 -2.42
CA GLN A 78 6.87 4.92 -1.52
C GLN A 78 7.79 4.83 -0.30
N GLU A 79 8.69 5.80 -0.15
CA GLU A 79 9.66 5.91 0.95
C GLU A 79 9.03 5.77 2.34
N LEU A 80 7.91 6.45 2.60
CA LEU A 80 7.20 6.36 3.89
C LEU A 80 6.78 4.92 4.22
N LEU A 81 6.23 4.21 3.24
CA LEU A 81 5.75 2.84 3.43
C LEU A 81 6.91 1.86 3.50
N PHE A 82 7.97 2.11 2.74
CA PHE A 82 9.23 1.39 2.85
C PHE A 82 9.78 1.44 4.29
N ASP A 83 9.87 2.62 4.91
CA ASP A 83 10.29 2.77 6.31
C ASP A 83 9.38 2.04 7.29
N VAL A 84 8.06 2.15 7.09
CA VAL A 84 7.06 1.42 7.90
C VAL A 84 7.32 -0.09 7.83
N ILE A 85 7.58 -0.63 6.63
CA ILE A 85 7.85 -2.05 6.44
C ILE A 85 9.19 -2.43 7.09
N GLN A 86 10.25 -1.66 6.88
CA GLN A 86 11.56 -1.91 7.49
C GLN A 86 11.46 -2.02 9.02
N ALA A 87 10.76 -1.06 9.66
CA ALA A 87 10.50 -1.07 11.09
C ALA A 87 9.69 -2.31 11.53
N LYS A 88 8.66 -2.69 10.77
CA LYS A 88 7.84 -3.88 11.06
C LYS A 88 8.57 -5.21 10.88
N LEU A 89 9.67 -5.24 10.13
CA LEU A 89 10.47 -6.45 9.90
C LEU A 89 11.66 -6.56 10.86
N ASN A 90 11.92 -5.54 11.68
CA ASN A 90 13.01 -5.51 12.64
C ASN A 90 12.54 -5.83 14.06
N TRP A 91 12.75 -7.07 14.51
CA TRP A 91 12.23 -7.56 15.79
C TRP A 91 13.28 -7.66 16.89
N ASP A 92 14.55 -7.50 16.53
CA ASP A 92 15.66 -7.43 17.46
C ASP A 92 15.74 -6.01 18.03
N ILE A 93 14.84 -5.57 18.91
CA ILE A 93 14.87 -4.21 19.49
C ILE A 93 15.19 -4.30 20.98
N ASP A 94 16.19 -3.53 21.44
CA ASP A 94 16.54 -3.44 22.85
C ASP A 94 15.51 -2.58 23.61
N LYS A 95 14.66 -3.26 24.40
CA LYS A 95 13.61 -2.62 25.21
C LYS A 95 14.19 -1.63 26.23
N ASN A 96 15.35 -1.91 26.83
CA ASN A 96 15.94 -1.04 27.84
C ASN A 96 16.45 0.26 27.20
N LEU A 97 17.11 0.14 26.03
CA LEU A 97 17.54 1.31 25.27
C LEU A 97 16.35 2.19 24.86
N ILE A 98 15.24 1.59 24.41
CA ILE A 98 14.03 2.33 24.06
C ILE A 98 13.44 3.06 25.27
N GLU A 99 13.35 2.44 26.45
CA GLU A 99 12.84 3.12 27.65
C GLU A 99 13.75 4.26 28.12
N LEU A 100 15.07 4.14 27.96
CA LEU A 100 16.02 5.23 28.20
C LEU A 100 15.75 6.41 27.23
N VAL A 101 15.56 6.11 25.94
CA VAL A 101 15.21 7.12 24.93
C VAL A 101 13.88 7.80 25.24
N LEU A 102 12.84 7.06 25.64
CA LEU A 102 11.55 7.64 26.03
C LEU A 102 11.70 8.58 27.24
N THR A 103 12.49 8.17 28.23
CA THR A 103 12.78 8.99 29.42
C THR A 103 13.48 10.28 29.04
N ASP A 104 14.48 10.21 28.15
CA ASP A 104 15.22 11.39 27.70
C ASP A 104 14.34 12.35 26.88
N ILE A 105 13.53 11.83 25.94
CA ILE A 105 12.54 12.64 25.21
C ILE A 105 11.65 13.40 26.18
N LYS A 106 11.10 12.69 27.18
CA LYS A 106 10.21 13.29 28.18
C LYS A 106 10.90 14.34 29.04
N GLN A 107 12.17 14.19 29.36
CA GLN A 107 12.91 15.20 30.13
C GLN A 107 13.22 16.43 29.29
N ASN A 108 13.63 16.24 28.03
CA ASN A 108 14.08 17.33 27.16
C ASN A 108 12.93 18.15 26.57
N ILE A 109 11.75 17.56 26.38
CA ILE A 109 10.60 18.26 25.78
C ILE A 109 10.09 19.43 26.63
N PHE A 110 10.23 19.34 27.95
CA PHE A 110 9.83 20.42 28.88
C PHE A 110 10.92 21.47 29.09
N ASN A 111 12.17 21.17 28.73
CA ASN A 111 13.33 22.01 29.00
C ASN A 111 13.76 22.88 27.82
N LYS A 112 13.19 22.70 26.63
CA LYS A 112 13.55 23.47 25.43
C LYS A 112 12.48 24.52 25.08
N GLU A 113 12.76 25.77 25.44
CA GLU A 113 11.95 26.94 25.03
C GLU A 113 12.08 27.28 23.52
N ASN A 114 13.06 26.70 22.82
CA ASN A 114 13.46 27.11 21.46
C ASN A 114 13.13 26.09 20.35
N HIS A 115 12.12 25.20 20.50
CA HIS A 115 11.58 24.49 19.33
C HIS A 115 10.70 25.45 18.51
N THR A 116 11.32 26.46 17.93
CA THR A 116 10.66 27.38 16.99
C THR A 116 10.65 26.71 15.63
N GLU A 117 9.51 26.18 15.24
CA GLU A 117 9.33 25.67 13.88
C GLU A 117 8.17 26.31 13.16
N VAL A 118 8.42 26.59 11.89
CA VAL A 118 7.38 26.82 10.90
C VAL A 118 6.76 25.46 10.61
N TYR A 119 5.61 25.19 11.22
CA TYR A 119 4.87 23.97 10.94
C TYR A 119 4.27 24.01 9.54
N HIS A 120 4.20 22.85 8.89
CA HIS A 120 3.51 22.75 7.62
C HIS A 120 2.02 23.10 7.78
N LYS A 121 1.50 24.01 6.93
CA LYS A 121 0.14 24.57 7.01
C LYS A 121 -0.98 23.53 7.09
N LEU A 122 -0.84 22.40 6.37
CA LEU A 122 -1.81 21.30 6.49
C LEU A 122 -1.86 20.77 7.93
N LEU A 123 -0.72 20.59 8.59
CA LEU A 123 -0.63 19.99 9.92
C LEU A 123 -1.15 20.95 11.00
N GLU A 124 -0.90 22.26 10.86
CA GLU A 124 -1.54 23.27 11.70
C GLU A 124 -3.08 23.17 11.68
N SER A 125 -3.66 22.75 10.55
CA SER A 125 -5.12 22.53 10.44
C SER A 125 -5.63 21.22 11.04
N LEU A 126 -4.74 20.34 11.53
CA LEU A 126 -5.07 18.97 11.94
C LEU A 126 -4.71 18.65 13.39
N TYR A 127 -3.92 19.48 14.07
CA TYR A 127 -3.45 19.23 15.43
C TYR A 127 -3.59 20.50 16.28
N SER A 128 -3.73 20.34 17.60
CA SER A 128 -3.58 21.48 18.51
C SER A 128 -2.13 21.96 18.51
N LYS A 129 -1.88 23.20 18.95
CA LYS A 129 -0.52 23.76 18.99
C LYS A 129 0.41 22.92 19.88
N GLU A 130 -0.11 22.44 20.99
CA GLU A 130 0.61 21.63 21.98
C GLU A 130 0.99 20.27 21.38
N ASN A 131 0.03 19.55 20.80
CA ASN A 131 0.31 18.27 20.14
C ASN A 131 1.27 18.44 18.95
N LEU A 132 1.13 19.53 18.19
CA LEU A 132 1.98 19.79 17.05
C LEU A 132 3.44 20.02 17.48
N PHE A 133 3.66 20.82 18.52
CA PHE A 133 4.97 20.98 19.15
C PHE A 133 5.53 19.63 19.60
N GLU A 134 4.76 18.83 20.35
CA GLU A 134 5.25 17.54 20.84
C GLU A 134 5.61 16.59 19.70
N LEU A 135 4.78 16.51 18.66
CA LEU A 135 5.01 15.64 17.52
C LEU A 135 6.30 16.01 16.78
N TYR A 136 6.49 17.30 16.47
CA TYR A 136 7.67 17.77 15.77
C TYR A 136 8.94 17.66 16.62
N PHE A 137 8.85 17.96 17.92
CA PHE A 137 9.96 17.72 18.85
C PHE A 137 10.40 16.25 18.82
N ILE A 138 9.44 15.32 18.94
CA ILE A 138 9.74 13.88 18.91
C ILE A 138 10.34 13.51 17.55
N ARG A 139 9.78 14.01 16.44
CA ARG A 139 10.30 13.77 15.08
C ARG A 139 11.77 14.14 14.99
N ASP A 140 12.13 15.34 15.41
CA ASP A 140 13.49 15.85 15.25
C ASP A 140 14.46 15.17 16.21
N TYR A 141 14.00 14.88 17.42
CA TYR A 141 14.77 14.10 18.37
C TYR A 141 15.14 12.72 17.81
N ILE A 142 14.17 11.98 17.26
CA ILE A 142 14.43 10.60 16.80
C ILE A 142 15.32 10.53 15.56
N GLN A 143 15.46 11.62 14.79
CA GLN A 143 16.35 11.68 13.62
C GLN A 143 17.84 11.58 14.01
N LEU A 144 18.18 11.91 15.26
CA LEU A 144 19.54 11.89 15.77
C LEU A 144 19.95 10.50 16.29
N LEU A 145 19.04 9.54 16.31
CA LEU A 145 19.26 8.19 16.83
C LEU A 145 19.79 7.24 15.75
N ASP A 146 20.34 6.10 16.20
CA ASP A 146 20.70 5.00 15.31
C ASP A 146 19.51 4.57 14.43
N GLU A 147 19.80 4.18 13.18
CA GLU A 147 18.80 3.93 12.13
C GLU A 147 17.73 2.93 12.57
N LYS A 148 18.15 1.87 13.24
CA LYS A 148 17.28 0.81 13.74
C LYS A 148 16.29 1.31 14.80
N ILE A 149 16.76 2.13 15.74
CA ILE A 149 15.93 2.74 16.78
C ILE A 149 15.03 3.83 16.19
N LYS A 150 15.60 4.66 15.31
CA LYS A 150 14.89 5.71 14.58
C LYS A 150 13.70 5.15 13.82
N LEU A 151 13.86 4.09 13.02
CA LEU A 151 12.78 3.49 12.24
C LEU A 151 11.66 2.93 13.14
N PHE A 152 12.02 2.25 14.24
CA PHE A 152 11.05 1.74 15.20
C PHE A 152 10.21 2.86 15.84
N LEU A 153 10.86 3.93 16.29
CA LEU A 153 10.19 5.09 16.88
C LEU A 153 9.43 5.91 15.84
N LYS A 154 9.94 6.05 14.61
CA LYS A 154 9.25 6.69 13.47
C LYS A 154 7.94 5.99 13.16
N LEU A 155 7.89 4.65 13.22
CA LEU A 155 6.64 3.90 13.06
C LEU A 155 5.64 4.21 14.19
N ALA A 156 6.09 4.25 15.44
CA ALA A 156 5.24 4.60 16.58
C ALA A 156 4.72 6.05 16.49
N LEU A 157 5.56 6.99 16.06
CA LEU A 157 5.19 8.39 15.84
C LEU A 157 4.19 8.53 14.70
N THR A 158 4.36 7.77 13.61
CA THR A 158 3.42 7.74 12.49
C THR A 158 2.03 7.27 12.94
N GLN A 159 1.95 6.26 13.80
CA GLN A 159 0.68 5.85 14.41
C GLN A 159 0.09 6.93 15.33
N THR A 160 0.96 7.65 16.04
CA THR A 160 0.55 8.72 16.97
C THR A 160 -0.14 9.85 16.21
N LEU A 161 0.38 10.28 15.06
CA LEU A 161 -0.25 11.27 14.17
C LEU A 161 -1.73 10.94 13.90
N HIS A 162 -2.02 9.69 13.51
CA HIS A 162 -3.40 9.27 13.24
C HIS A 162 -4.31 9.29 14.47
N LYS A 163 -3.77 9.18 15.69
CA LYS A 163 -4.53 9.07 16.93
C LYS A 163 -4.74 10.40 17.66
N VAL A 164 -3.87 11.39 17.44
CA VAL A 164 -3.94 12.70 18.13
C VAL A 164 -4.37 13.86 17.24
N SER A 165 -4.77 13.56 16.00
CA SER A 165 -5.38 14.53 15.10
C SER A 165 -6.74 15.00 15.62
N VAL A 166 -7.08 16.27 15.38
CA VAL A 166 -8.39 16.85 15.76
C VAL A 166 -9.51 16.39 14.81
N HIS A 167 -9.15 15.95 13.61
CA HIS A 167 -10.06 15.44 12.60
C HIS A 167 -9.72 14.00 12.27
N PRO A 168 -10.70 13.09 12.09
CA PRO A 168 -10.43 11.75 11.62
C PRO A 168 -9.68 11.78 10.28
N ILE A 169 -8.45 11.28 10.28
CA ILE A 169 -7.69 11.03 9.06
C ILE A 169 -8.06 9.63 8.58
N ALA A 170 -9.10 9.55 7.75
CA ALA A 170 -9.39 8.33 7.02
C ALA A 170 -8.60 8.36 5.71
N VAL A 171 -8.12 7.21 5.27
CA VAL A 171 -7.46 7.10 3.97
C VAL A 171 -8.54 7.03 2.87
N PRO A 172 -8.59 7.93 1.87
CA PRO A 172 -7.74 9.10 1.59
C PRO A 172 -8.26 10.45 2.16
N TYR A 173 -9.41 10.47 2.82
CA TYR A 173 -10.10 11.70 3.24
C TYR A 173 -9.90 12.10 4.70
N ILE A 174 -9.52 13.36 4.91
CA ILE A 174 -9.63 14.02 6.20
C ILE A 174 -11.10 14.44 6.40
N SER A 175 -11.76 13.89 7.42
CA SER A 175 -13.16 14.17 7.70
C SER A 175 -13.29 15.47 8.50
N ARG A 176 -13.14 16.63 7.83
CA ARG A 176 -13.19 17.97 8.46
C ARG A 176 -14.52 18.33 9.13
N SER A 177 -15.59 17.62 8.81
CA SER A 177 -16.90 17.76 9.45
C SER A 177 -17.02 17.05 10.80
N LYS A 178 -16.00 16.28 11.21
CA LYS A 178 -15.98 15.54 12.47
C LYS A 178 -14.78 15.96 13.30
N PHE A 179 -14.98 16.04 14.61
CA PHE A 179 -13.91 16.29 15.57
C PHE A 179 -13.65 15.03 16.40
N LEU A 180 -12.38 14.75 16.65
CA LEU A 180 -11.94 13.73 17.59
C LEU A 180 -11.65 14.39 18.93
N LYS A 181 -12.12 13.76 20.00
CA LYS A 181 -11.71 14.10 21.36
C LYS A 181 -10.50 13.25 21.72
N ASN A 182 -9.35 13.88 21.87
CA ASN A 182 -8.12 13.20 22.23
C ASN A 182 -7.93 13.32 23.75
N GLU A 183 -7.85 12.19 24.42
CA GLU A 183 -7.69 12.12 25.88
C GLU A 183 -6.23 12.17 26.32
N LEU A 184 -5.30 11.89 25.40
CA LEU A 184 -3.86 11.87 25.64
C LEU A 184 -3.18 12.94 24.77
N SER A 185 -2.12 13.56 25.29
CA SER A 185 -1.22 14.40 24.49
C SER A 185 -0.47 13.56 23.44
N GLY A 186 0.15 14.23 22.46
CA GLY A 186 1.06 13.62 21.49
C GLY A 186 2.14 12.78 22.15
N LEU A 187 2.82 13.31 23.17
CA LEU A 187 3.85 12.59 23.93
C LEU A 187 3.29 11.35 24.64
N GLN A 188 2.16 11.50 25.35
CA GLN A 188 1.55 10.38 26.07
C GLN A 188 1.07 9.27 25.13
N MET A 189 0.49 9.65 23.98
CA MET A 189 0.05 8.69 22.96
C MET A 189 1.25 8.01 22.27
N PHE A 190 2.34 8.73 22.07
CA PHE A 190 3.59 8.20 21.55
C PHE A 190 4.17 7.15 22.49
N GLU A 191 4.38 7.47 23.77
CA GLU A 191 4.86 6.53 24.78
C GLU A 191 3.97 5.27 24.85
N LYS A 192 2.64 5.46 24.89
CA LYS A 192 1.68 4.34 24.91
C LYS A 192 1.82 3.46 23.67
N THR A 193 2.06 4.05 22.51
CA THR A 193 2.22 3.31 21.25
C THR A 193 3.54 2.56 21.22
N VAL A 194 4.64 3.19 21.66
CA VAL A 194 5.96 2.55 21.75
C VAL A 194 5.92 1.36 22.70
N ARG A 195 5.40 1.52 23.92
CA ARG A 195 5.30 0.43 24.91
C ARG A 195 4.46 -0.74 24.40
N LYS A 196 3.33 -0.48 23.74
CA LYS A 196 2.55 -1.54 23.07
C LYS A 196 3.38 -2.30 22.03
N MET A 197 4.14 -1.58 21.19
CA MET A 197 5.00 -2.21 20.18
C MET A 197 6.11 -3.06 20.82
N LEU A 198 6.70 -2.60 21.93
CA LEU A 198 7.68 -3.37 22.70
C LEU A 198 7.07 -4.64 23.30
N ASP A 199 5.86 -4.57 23.85
CA ASP A 199 5.17 -5.74 24.43
C ASP A 199 4.80 -6.76 23.34
N ASP A 200 4.38 -6.29 22.16
CA ASP A 200 4.12 -7.15 21.01
C ASP A 200 5.39 -7.95 20.61
N LEU A 201 6.59 -7.37 20.74
CA LEU A 201 7.85 -8.01 20.36
C LEU A 201 8.26 -9.19 21.25
N ASP A 202 7.79 -9.25 22.49
CA ASP A 202 8.18 -10.31 23.44
C ASP A 202 7.84 -11.71 22.92
N SER A 203 6.83 -11.84 22.05
CA SER A 203 6.45 -13.09 21.39
C SER A 203 7.28 -13.44 20.13
N TYR A 204 8.14 -12.55 19.63
CA TYR A 204 8.80 -12.71 18.33
C TYR A 204 10.34 -12.55 18.35
N ARG A 205 10.95 -12.22 19.50
CA ARG A 205 12.41 -11.97 19.60
C ARG A 205 13.32 -13.08 19.07
N ASN A 206 12.88 -14.34 19.16
CA ASN A 206 13.67 -15.51 18.73
C ASN A 206 13.48 -15.88 17.25
N ILE A 207 12.70 -15.11 16.50
CA ILE A 207 12.48 -15.39 15.09
C ILE A 207 13.47 -14.56 14.27
N PRO A 208 14.33 -15.19 13.45
CA PRO A 208 15.31 -14.47 12.65
C PRO A 208 14.62 -13.62 11.58
N LYS A 209 15.26 -12.51 11.19
CA LYS A 209 14.84 -11.74 10.03
C LYS A 209 15.10 -12.56 8.76
N THR A 210 14.03 -12.99 8.09
CA THR A 210 14.10 -13.78 6.84
C THR A 210 13.70 -12.99 5.61
N THR A 211 13.29 -11.73 5.78
CA THR A 211 12.62 -10.96 4.73
C THR A 211 13.37 -9.67 4.41
N ASN A 212 13.39 -9.34 3.12
CA ASN A 212 14.03 -8.17 2.56
C ASN A 212 12.98 -7.32 1.83
N ILE A 213 13.05 -6.01 2.03
CA ILE A 213 12.22 -5.02 1.33
C ILE A 213 13.15 -4.09 0.57
N PHE A 214 12.74 -3.67 -0.62
CA PHE A 214 13.47 -2.71 -1.44
C PHE A 214 12.59 -1.50 -1.77
N HIS A 215 13.16 -0.30 -1.65
CA HIS A 215 12.53 0.92 -2.14
C HIS A 215 12.67 0.94 -3.66
N HIS A 216 11.66 0.40 -4.35
CA HIS A 216 11.76 0.07 -5.77
C HIS A 216 10.41 0.17 -6.47
N ASP A 217 10.44 0.66 -7.71
CA ASP A 217 9.28 0.72 -8.61
C ASP A 217 9.07 -0.64 -9.28
N SER A 218 7.97 -1.30 -8.94
CA SER A 218 7.66 -2.67 -9.36
C SER A 218 7.46 -2.86 -10.86
N ARG A 219 7.38 -1.77 -11.64
CA ARG A 219 7.37 -1.82 -13.11
C ARG A 219 8.75 -2.01 -13.71
N LYS A 220 9.81 -1.86 -12.91
CA LYS A 220 11.20 -1.95 -13.34
C LYS A 220 11.83 -3.21 -12.79
N ILE A 221 12.86 -3.72 -13.48
CA ILE A 221 13.67 -4.84 -12.99
C ILE A 221 14.35 -4.46 -11.67
N ASN A 222 14.18 -5.28 -10.63
CA ASN A 222 14.95 -5.17 -9.39
C ASN A 222 16.12 -6.16 -9.41
N TYR A 223 17.33 -5.64 -9.64
CA TYR A 223 18.55 -6.45 -9.68
C TYR A 223 18.98 -7.04 -8.33
N ASN A 224 18.37 -6.63 -7.22
CA ASN A 224 18.59 -7.25 -5.90
C ASN A 224 17.78 -8.55 -5.71
N ILE A 225 16.93 -8.90 -6.69
CA ILE A 225 16.13 -10.13 -6.67
C ILE A 225 16.50 -10.94 -7.91
N ASP A 226 17.13 -12.10 -7.68
CA ASP A 226 17.57 -12.98 -8.75
C ASP A 226 16.41 -13.52 -9.58
N SER A 227 16.67 -13.80 -10.85
CA SER A 227 15.71 -14.48 -11.72
C SER A 227 15.49 -15.92 -11.25
N ASN A 228 14.27 -16.45 -11.39
CA ASN A 228 13.89 -17.80 -10.98
C ASN A 228 14.25 -18.12 -9.51
N SER A 229 14.12 -17.16 -8.60
CA SER A 229 14.52 -17.28 -7.19
C SER A 229 13.34 -17.45 -6.23
N CYS A 230 12.16 -16.96 -6.60
CA CYS A 230 10.96 -16.99 -5.76
C CYS A 230 10.04 -18.16 -6.10
N SER A 231 9.53 -18.82 -5.07
CA SER A 231 8.71 -20.04 -5.20
C SER A 231 7.23 -19.73 -5.40
N ILE A 232 6.81 -18.52 -5.04
CA ILE A 232 5.44 -18.02 -5.20
C ILE A 232 5.44 -16.49 -5.17
N CYS A 233 4.41 -15.87 -5.76
CA CYS A 233 4.08 -14.47 -5.51
C CYS A 233 2.73 -14.34 -4.79
N ILE A 234 2.67 -13.50 -3.76
CA ILE A 234 1.43 -13.14 -3.07
C ILE A 234 1.42 -11.62 -2.99
N THR A 235 0.43 -10.97 -3.60
CA THR A 235 0.44 -9.52 -3.80
C THR A 235 -0.97 -8.94 -3.94
N SER A 236 -1.09 -7.62 -3.85
CA SER A 236 -2.30 -6.88 -4.21
C SER A 236 -1.95 -5.60 -4.95
N PRO A 237 -2.14 -5.59 -6.28
CA PRO A 237 -1.93 -4.38 -7.06
C PRO A 237 -2.88 -3.24 -6.65
N PRO A 238 -2.51 -1.97 -6.89
CA PRO A 238 -3.43 -0.87 -6.70
C PRO A 238 -4.68 -1.09 -7.58
N TYR A 239 -5.87 -1.07 -6.99
CA TYR A 239 -7.08 -1.27 -7.78
C TYR A 239 -7.31 -0.11 -8.75
N LEU A 240 -7.90 -0.41 -9.91
CA LEU A 240 -8.33 0.57 -10.91
C LEU A 240 -9.56 1.37 -10.43
N ASN A 241 -9.45 2.05 -9.30
CA ASN A 241 -10.55 2.73 -8.61
C ASN A 241 -10.27 4.22 -8.34
N ASN A 242 -9.19 4.76 -8.91
CA ASN A 242 -8.76 6.15 -8.76
C ASN A 242 -8.44 6.54 -7.31
N LEU A 243 -7.82 5.63 -6.56
CA LEU A 243 -7.22 5.92 -5.25
C LEU A 243 -5.77 6.37 -5.44
N ASP A 244 -5.50 7.63 -5.09
CA ASP A 244 -4.16 8.22 -5.17
C ASP A 244 -3.38 7.95 -3.87
N TYR A 245 -2.45 6.99 -3.91
CA TYR A 245 -1.65 6.60 -2.74
C TYR A 245 -0.69 7.70 -2.26
N GLY A 246 -0.29 8.64 -3.13
CA GLY A 246 0.49 9.81 -2.71
C GLY A 246 -0.35 10.78 -1.87
N GLU A 247 -1.62 10.95 -2.22
CA GLU A 247 -2.56 11.73 -1.40
C GLU A 247 -2.92 11.02 -0.09
N VAL A 248 -3.00 9.68 -0.11
CA VAL A 248 -3.26 8.85 1.08
C VAL A 248 -2.23 9.10 2.18
N SER A 249 -0.96 9.19 1.80
CA SER A 249 0.15 9.34 2.73
C SER A 249 0.45 10.78 3.13
N LYS A 250 -0.21 11.78 2.50
CA LYS A 250 0.27 13.18 2.50
C LYS A 250 0.47 13.79 3.88
N VAL A 251 -0.38 13.44 4.86
CA VAL A 251 -0.24 13.97 6.23
C VAL A 251 1.10 13.52 6.82
N CYS A 252 1.42 12.24 6.69
CA CYS A 252 2.65 11.68 7.22
C CYS A 252 3.86 12.08 6.38
N SER A 253 3.75 12.11 5.05
CA SER A 253 4.86 12.52 4.19
C SER A 253 5.22 14.00 4.34
N HIS A 254 4.23 14.89 4.55
CA HIS A 254 4.48 16.30 4.91
C HIS A 254 5.12 16.44 6.29
N PHE A 255 4.64 15.66 7.26
CA PHE A 255 5.21 15.68 8.61
C PHE A 255 6.69 15.30 8.64
N TYR A 256 7.10 14.32 7.84
CA TYR A 256 8.50 13.89 7.75
C TYR A 256 9.33 14.67 6.71
N GLY A 257 8.77 15.69 6.06
CA GLY A 257 9.50 16.47 5.05
C GLY A 257 9.79 15.73 3.74
N ILE A 258 9.19 14.55 3.52
CA ILE A 258 9.34 13.77 2.27
C ILE A 258 8.72 14.55 1.11
N THR A 259 7.54 15.12 1.34
CA THR A 259 6.83 15.99 0.38
C THR A 259 6.39 17.27 1.08
N ASP A 260 6.31 18.38 0.36
CA ASP A 260 5.76 19.64 0.92
C ASP A 260 4.45 20.08 0.24
N ASN A 261 4.25 19.69 -1.02
CA ASN A 261 3.13 20.19 -1.81
C ASN A 261 2.73 19.19 -2.90
N TRP A 262 1.74 19.59 -3.71
CA TRP A 262 1.22 18.73 -4.79
C TRP A 262 2.27 18.32 -5.83
N ASN A 263 3.20 19.23 -6.13
CA ASN A 263 4.27 18.95 -7.08
C ASN A 263 5.20 17.88 -6.51
N ASP A 264 5.59 18.01 -5.25
CA ASP A 264 6.40 16.99 -4.57
C ASP A 264 5.73 15.62 -4.52
N ILE A 265 4.43 15.56 -4.24
CA ILE A 265 3.68 14.28 -4.29
C ILE A 265 3.75 13.67 -5.70
N THR A 266 3.68 14.50 -6.74
CA THR A 266 3.78 14.03 -8.12
C THR A 266 5.15 13.48 -8.44
N GLU A 267 6.19 14.28 -8.17
CA GLU A 267 7.57 14.00 -8.59
C GLU A 267 8.24 12.90 -7.75
N LYS A 268 8.02 12.92 -6.43
CA LYS A 268 8.71 12.01 -5.49
C LYS A 268 7.94 10.72 -5.23
N VAL A 269 6.60 10.74 -5.38
CA VAL A 269 5.75 9.58 -5.07
C VAL A 269 5.09 9.01 -6.33
N ARG A 270 4.17 9.74 -6.97
CA ARG A 270 3.30 9.19 -8.04
C ARG A 270 4.09 8.57 -9.20
N LYS A 271 5.22 9.17 -9.58
CA LYS A 271 6.09 8.67 -10.66
C LYS A 271 6.71 7.30 -10.39
N ASN A 272 6.80 6.87 -9.14
CA ASN A 272 7.38 5.59 -8.73
C ASN A 272 6.30 4.53 -8.43
N LEU A 273 5.04 4.83 -8.72
CA LEU A 273 3.90 3.93 -8.48
C LEU A 273 3.24 3.56 -9.80
N VAL A 274 2.62 2.38 -9.83
CA VAL A 274 1.66 2.02 -10.88
C VAL A 274 0.55 3.06 -10.95
N THR A 275 0.14 3.39 -12.17
CA THR A 275 -0.87 4.39 -12.50
C THR A 275 -2.26 3.94 -12.04
N GLY A 276 -2.57 4.21 -10.76
CA GLY A 276 -3.84 3.86 -10.12
C GLY A 276 -4.83 5.02 -10.03
N ALA A 277 -4.41 6.26 -10.35
CA ALA A 277 -5.25 7.46 -10.29
C ALA A 277 -4.96 8.46 -11.43
N THR A 278 -6.01 9.19 -11.81
CA THR A 278 -5.99 10.27 -12.83
C THR A 278 -5.08 11.45 -12.49
N THR A 279 -4.51 11.49 -11.29
CA THR A 279 -3.55 12.48 -10.81
C THR A 279 -2.10 12.12 -11.12
N HIS A 280 -1.83 10.90 -11.63
CA HIS A 280 -0.50 10.40 -11.94
C HIS A 280 0.04 10.88 -13.30
N TYR A 281 -0.83 11.38 -14.17
CA TYR A 281 -0.48 11.82 -15.51
C TYR A 281 -1.20 13.12 -15.86
N LYS A 282 -0.71 13.80 -16.90
CA LYS A 282 -1.42 14.93 -17.52
C LYS A 282 -2.08 14.44 -18.80
N GLU A 283 -3.35 14.79 -18.99
CA GLU A 283 -4.11 14.38 -20.18
C GLU A 283 -3.46 14.86 -21.49
N ALA A 284 -2.83 16.03 -21.46
CA ALA A 284 -2.14 16.63 -22.62
C ALA A 284 -0.91 15.82 -23.08
N ASP A 285 -0.34 15.01 -22.19
CA ASP A 285 0.86 14.22 -22.49
C ASP A 285 0.49 12.85 -23.11
N PHE A 286 -0.79 12.47 -23.10
CA PHE A 286 -1.25 11.18 -23.63
C PHE A 286 -1.75 11.28 -25.07
N GLN A 287 -1.11 10.56 -25.98
CA GLN A 287 -1.49 10.47 -27.39
C GLN A 287 -1.76 9.01 -27.77
N LEU A 288 -3.03 8.69 -28.06
CA LEU A 288 -3.47 7.30 -28.28
C LEU A 288 -2.71 6.59 -29.41
N GLU A 289 -2.50 7.26 -30.54
CA GLU A 289 -1.84 6.65 -31.71
C GLU A 289 -0.33 6.45 -31.50
N GLU A 290 0.30 7.29 -30.67
CA GLU A 290 1.69 7.06 -30.26
C GLU A 290 1.77 5.95 -29.23
N TRP A 291 0.86 5.95 -28.26
CA TRP A 291 0.76 4.91 -27.24
C TRP A 291 0.57 3.51 -27.84
N LYS A 292 -0.22 3.36 -28.92
CA LYS A 292 -0.38 2.10 -29.66
C LYS A 292 0.91 1.56 -30.30
N LYS A 293 1.99 2.35 -30.36
CA LYS A 293 3.29 1.87 -30.85
C LYS A 293 4.12 1.21 -29.75
N ASN A 294 3.73 1.32 -28.48
CA ASN A 294 4.45 0.71 -27.38
C ASN A 294 4.37 -0.83 -27.43
N GLN A 295 5.36 -1.47 -26.81
CA GLN A 295 5.45 -2.94 -26.77
C GLN A 295 4.20 -3.55 -26.10
N PHE A 296 3.68 -2.91 -25.06
CA PHE A 296 2.49 -3.37 -24.35
C PHE A 296 1.29 -3.57 -25.29
N TYR A 297 0.94 -2.55 -26.09
CA TYR A 297 -0.17 -2.63 -27.02
C TYR A 297 0.08 -3.68 -28.10
N ILE A 298 1.29 -3.72 -28.65
CA ILE A 298 1.65 -4.68 -29.71
C ILE A 298 1.44 -6.12 -29.23
N GLU A 299 1.94 -6.47 -28.05
CA GLU A 299 1.82 -7.82 -27.49
C GLU A 299 0.41 -8.16 -27.00
N ASN A 300 -0.38 -7.16 -26.64
CA ASN A 300 -1.73 -7.34 -26.07
C ASN A 300 -2.84 -6.84 -26.99
N LYS A 301 -2.57 -6.68 -28.29
CA LYS A 301 -3.45 -5.99 -29.26
C LYS A 301 -4.89 -6.51 -29.21
N ASN A 302 -5.07 -7.83 -29.24
CA ASN A 302 -6.40 -8.45 -29.22
C ASN A 302 -7.18 -8.13 -27.94
N VAL A 303 -6.51 -8.17 -26.77
CA VAL A 303 -7.13 -7.87 -25.47
C VAL A 303 -7.52 -6.40 -25.41
N ILE A 304 -6.62 -5.50 -25.82
CA ILE A 304 -6.83 -4.05 -25.73
C ILE A 304 -7.83 -3.55 -26.77
N ASP A 305 -7.84 -4.11 -27.98
CA ASP A 305 -8.84 -3.77 -29.00
C ASP A 305 -10.26 -4.18 -28.56
N ASN A 306 -10.40 -5.31 -27.87
CA ASN A 306 -11.68 -5.73 -27.29
C ASN A 306 -12.15 -4.80 -26.16
N LEU A 307 -11.23 -4.20 -25.42
CA LEU A 307 -11.53 -3.21 -24.37
C LEU A 307 -11.84 -1.82 -24.94
N MET A 308 -11.31 -1.48 -26.12
CA MET A 308 -11.37 -0.14 -26.71
C MET A 308 -12.79 0.45 -26.85
N PRO A 309 -13.84 -0.31 -27.23
CA PRO A 309 -15.21 0.21 -27.26
C PRO A 309 -15.65 0.78 -25.90
N ASP A 310 -15.28 0.15 -24.80
CA ASP A 310 -15.63 0.63 -23.46
C ASP A 310 -14.77 1.83 -23.05
N ILE A 311 -13.50 1.89 -23.45
CA ILE A 311 -12.64 3.08 -23.30
C ILE A 311 -13.24 4.29 -24.00
N LEU A 312 -13.72 4.13 -25.24
CA LEU A 312 -14.36 5.21 -25.99
C LEU A 312 -15.67 5.67 -25.34
N LYS A 313 -16.49 4.75 -24.82
CA LYS A 313 -17.70 5.10 -24.06
C LYS A 313 -17.36 5.90 -22.79
N ILE A 314 -16.33 5.49 -22.05
CA ILE A 314 -15.87 6.20 -20.84
C ILE A 314 -15.46 7.63 -21.19
N LYS A 315 -14.68 7.80 -22.26
CA LYS A 315 -14.26 9.11 -22.77
C LYS A 315 -15.45 10.00 -23.14
N GLU A 316 -16.44 9.44 -23.83
CA GLU A 316 -17.64 10.18 -24.22
C GLU A 316 -18.47 10.61 -23.01
N ILE A 317 -18.69 9.72 -22.04
CA ILE A 317 -19.40 10.06 -20.80
C ILE A 317 -18.66 11.15 -20.02
N SER A 318 -17.33 11.10 -19.97
CA SER A 318 -16.48 12.07 -19.26
C SER A 318 -16.76 13.51 -19.68
N LYS A 319 -16.99 13.77 -20.99
CA LYS A 319 -17.28 15.10 -21.54
C LYS A 319 -18.49 15.77 -20.86
N ASN A 320 -19.44 14.98 -20.40
CA ASN A 320 -20.70 15.44 -19.82
C ASN A 320 -20.70 15.43 -18.27
N LYS A 321 -19.56 15.16 -17.62
CA LYS A 321 -19.46 15.10 -16.15
C LYS A 321 -18.80 16.36 -15.57
N LYS A 322 -19.43 16.92 -14.52
CA LYS A 322 -18.80 17.96 -13.70
C LYS A 322 -17.59 17.38 -12.95
N GLY A 323 -16.44 18.04 -13.03
CA GLY A 323 -15.19 17.52 -12.46
C GLY A 323 -14.64 16.29 -13.20
N LYS A 324 -14.83 16.27 -14.54
CA LYS A 324 -14.40 15.21 -15.44
C LYS A 324 -12.98 14.70 -15.14
N LYS A 325 -12.82 13.39 -15.26
CA LYS A 325 -11.61 12.62 -15.02
C LYS A 325 -11.43 11.70 -16.22
N SER A 326 -10.25 11.69 -16.83
CA SER A 326 -9.99 10.85 -17.99
C SER A 326 -9.71 9.40 -17.61
N PHE A 327 -10.74 8.71 -17.11
CA PHE A 327 -10.64 7.29 -16.73
C PHE A 327 -10.36 6.37 -17.93
N ASP A 328 -10.64 6.82 -19.14
CA ASP A 328 -10.24 6.18 -20.39
C ASP A 328 -8.71 6.07 -20.48
N ILE A 329 -7.99 7.16 -20.21
CA ILE A 329 -6.52 7.17 -20.16
C ILE A 329 -6.01 6.35 -18.96
N LEU A 330 -6.66 6.48 -17.80
CA LEU A 330 -6.27 5.75 -16.59
C LEU A 330 -6.27 4.24 -16.81
N ALA A 331 -7.30 3.71 -17.45
CA ALA A 331 -7.40 2.28 -17.72
C ALA A 331 -6.26 1.80 -18.64
N LEU A 332 -5.96 2.54 -19.71
CA LEU A 332 -4.88 2.18 -20.64
C LEU A 332 -3.50 2.18 -19.96
N LEU A 333 -3.17 3.24 -19.24
CA LEU A 333 -1.89 3.35 -18.52
C LEU A 333 -1.78 2.34 -17.37
N TYR A 334 -2.89 2.03 -16.69
CA TYR A 334 -2.90 1.01 -15.64
C TYR A 334 -2.52 -0.38 -16.17
N PHE A 335 -3.12 -0.82 -17.29
CA PHE A 335 -2.80 -2.13 -17.86
C PHE A 335 -1.39 -2.17 -18.45
N GLU A 336 -0.89 -1.07 -19.01
CA GLU A 336 0.51 -0.94 -19.44
C GLU A 336 1.48 -1.09 -18.26
N ASP A 337 1.25 -0.35 -17.18
CA ASP A 337 2.08 -0.44 -15.98
C ASP A 337 2.04 -1.86 -15.38
N MET A 338 0.85 -2.47 -15.30
CA MET A 338 0.70 -3.84 -14.79
C MET A 338 1.35 -4.89 -15.69
N TYR A 339 1.38 -4.69 -17.01
CA TYR A 339 2.13 -5.55 -17.93
C TYR A 339 3.62 -5.58 -17.57
N ASN A 340 4.23 -4.41 -17.32
CA ASN A 340 5.63 -4.35 -16.90
C ASN A 340 5.86 -5.04 -15.53
N VAL A 341 4.90 -4.93 -14.60
CA VAL A 341 4.97 -5.68 -13.32
C VAL A 341 4.88 -7.19 -13.56
N LEU A 342 4.01 -7.65 -14.48
CA LEU A 342 3.87 -9.07 -14.81
C LEU A 342 5.15 -9.64 -15.43
N LEU A 343 5.86 -8.87 -16.27
CA LEU A 343 7.17 -9.26 -16.81
C LEU A 343 8.20 -9.45 -15.69
N GLU A 344 8.27 -8.53 -14.73
CA GLU A 344 9.19 -8.65 -13.59
C GLU A 344 8.81 -9.82 -12.67
N MET A 345 7.50 -10.01 -12.41
CA MET A 345 7.00 -11.18 -11.69
C MET A 345 7.43 -12.48 -12.39
N ARG A 346 7.28 -12.55 -13.71
CA ARG A 346 7.65 -13.73 -14.51
C ARG A 346 9.14 -14.01 -14.47
N ARG A 347 9.99 -12.98 -14.40
CA ARG A 347 11.44 -13.11 -14.27
C ARG A 347 11.85 -13.66 -12.90
N VAL A 348 11.30 -13.11 -11.83
CA VAL A 348 11.65 -13.43 -10.43
C VAL A 348 11.16 -14.83 -10.02
N LEU A 349 10.01 -15.25 -10.54
CA LEU A 349 9.37 -16.51 -10.21
C LEU A 349 10.05 -17.73 -10.82
N LYS A 350 10.19 -18.80 -10.03
CA LYS A 350 10.66 -20.12 -10.48
C LYS A 350 9.69 -20.71 -11.51
N GLN A 351 10.18 -21.64 -12.32
CA GLN A 351 9.31 -22.40 -13.22
C GLN A 351 8.24 -23.16 -12.41
N ARG A 352 7.01 -23.22 -12.95
CA ARG A 352 5.84 -23.89 -12.35
C ARG A 352 5.38 -23.31 -11.00
N SER A 353 5.84 -22.11 -10.64
CA SER A 353 5.33 -21.39 -9.47
C SER A 353 4.00 -20.71 -9.77
N LYS A 354 3.24 -20.39 -8.72
CA LYS A 354 2.02 -19.61 -8.85
C LYS A 354 2.21 -18.15 -8.43
N ALA A 355 1.31 -17.28 -8.89
CA ALA A 355 1.14 -15.94 -8.36
C ALA A 355 -0.31 -15.69 -7.94
N TYR A 356 -0.52 -15.13 -6.76
CA TYR A 356 -1.82 -14.79 -6.19
C TYR A 356 -1.95 -13.26 -6.10
N LEU A 357 -2.79 -12.68 -6.95
CA LEU A 357 -3.04 -11.25 -6.99
C LEU A 357 -4.45 -10.97 -6.47
N VAL A 358 -4.55 -10.28 -5.34
CA VAL A 358 -5.84 -9.78 -4.84
C VAL A 358 -6.20 -8.53 -5.60
N LEU A 359 -7.33 -8.56 -6.31
CA LEU A 359 -7.79 -7.53 -7.24
C LEU A 359 -9.26 -7.21 -7.03
N GLY A 360 -9.68 -6.03 -7.48
CA GLY A 360 -11.09 -5.66 -7.52
C GLY A 360 -11.48 -5.11 -8.88
N ASP A 361 -12.66 -5.50 -9.37
CA ASP A 361 -13.20 -4.99 -10.62
C ASP A 361 -13.53 -3.50 -10.49
N SER A 362 -13.63 -2.83 -11.63
CA SER A 362 -13.85 -1.39 -11.70
C SER A 362 -15.05 -1.05 -12.58
N ALA A 363 -15.66 0.11 -12.32
CA ALA A 363 -16.73 0.64 -13.16
C ALA A 363 -16.64 2.17 -13.32
N PRO A 364 -15.56 2.69 -13.93
CA PRO A 364 -15.43 4.12 -14.22
C PRO A 364 -16.64 4.61 -15.01
N TYR A 365 -17.28 5.67 -14.50
CA TYR A 365 -18.52 6.22 -15.06
C TYR A 365 -19.66 5.20 -15.30
N GLY A 366 -19.67 4.08 -14.57
CA GLY A 366 -20.68 3.05 -14.70
C GLY A 366 -20.46 2.08 -15.86
N ILE A 367 -19.33 2.16 -16.55
CA ILE A 367 -18.91 1.18 -17.55
C ILE A 367 -18.08 0.11 -16.85
N PHE A 368 -18.56 -1.12 -16.81
CA PHE A 368 -17.87 -2.24 -16.16
C PHE A 368 -16.58 -2.59 -16.90
N ILE A 369 -15.48 -2.68 -16.17
CA ILE A 369 -14.20 -3.21 -16.65
C ILE A 369 -13.85 -4.41 -15.79
N ASP A 370 -13.83 -5.59 -16.40
CA ASP A 370 -13.40 -6.84 -15.76
C ASP A 370 -11.87 -6.85 -15.60
N THR A 371 -11.40 -6.06 -14.63
CA THR A 371 -9.97 -5.82 -14.40
C THR A 371 -9.24 -7.12 -14.10
N THR A 372 -9.90 -8.04 -13.40
CA THR A 372 -9.32 -9.33 -13.03
C THR A 372 -9.10 -10.22 -14.26
N LYS A 373 -10.11 -10.33 -15.14
CA LYS A 373 -9.99 -11.11 -16.37
C LYS A 373 -8.98 -10.52 -17.36
N LEU A 374 -9.03 -9.21 -17.57
CA LEU A 374 -8.10 -8.52 -18.48
C LEU A 374 -6.63 -8.71 -18.05
N LEU A 375 -6.34 -8.62 -16.75
CA LEU A 375 -4.99 -8.92 -16.24
C LEU A 375 -4.61 -10.39 -16.42
N GLY A 376 -5.56 -11.32 -16.30
CA GLY A 376 -5.32 -12.73 -16.61
C GLY A 376 -4.94 -12.96 -18.07
N GLU A 377 -5.66 -12.33 -19.01
CA GLU A 377 -5.36 -12.41 -20.45
C GLU A 377 -4.01 -11.76 -20.79
N ILE A 378 -3.69 -10.60 -20.21
CA ILE A 378 -2.38 -9.94 -20.36
C ILE A 378 -1.26 -10.80 -19.77
N ALA A 379 -1.50 -11.50 -18.65
CA ALA A 379 -0.51 -12.38 -18.04
C ALA A 379 -0.13 -13.55 -18.96
N LEU A 380 -1.06 -14.08 -19.76
CA LEU A 380 -0.74 -15.11 -20.76
C LEU A 380 0.28 -14.59 -21.77
N ASN A 381 0.08 -13.38 -22.30
CA ASN A 381 1.01 -12.74 -23.22
C ASN A 381 2.35 -12.39 -22.54
N SER A 382 2.34 -12.17 -21.22
CA SER A 382 3.54 -11.91 -20.40
C SER A 382 4.33 -13.18 -20.04
N GLY A 383 3.90 -14.37 -20.50
CA GLY A 383 4.62 -15.63 -20.34
C GLY A 383 4.13 -16.56 -19.22
N PHE A 384 2.96 -16.30 -18.64
CA PHE A 384 2.24 -17.27 -17.80
C PHE A 384 1.46 -18.26 -18.68
N ASN A 385 1.27 -19.50 -18.21
CA ASN A 385 0.66 -20.56 -19.01
C ASN A 385 -0.87 -20.53 -18.95
N LYS A 386 -1.42 -20.20 -17.78
CA LYS A 386 -2.86 -20.15 -17.54
C LYS A 386 -3.18 -19.25 -16.35
N TYR A 387 -4.46 -18.89 -16.21
CA TYR A 387 -4.95 -18.20 -15.04
C TYR A 387 -6.30 -18.75 -14.56
N ASN A 388 -6.59 -18.56 -13.28
CA ASN A 388 -7.90 -18.83 -12.67
C ASN A 388 -8.35 -17.63 -11.84
N ILE A 389 -9.67 -17.46 -11.71
CA ILE A 389 -10.27 -16.36 -10.94
C ILE A 389 -11.14 -16.94 -9.84
N VAL A 390 -10.82 -16.57 -8.59
CA VAL A 390 -11.60 -16.95 -7.42
C VAL A 390 -12.26 -15.71 -6.83
N LYS A 391 -13.60 -15.67 -6.82
CA LYS A 391 -14.36 -14.56 -6.24
C LYS A 391 -14.32 -14.64 -4.70
N ILE A 392 -13.81 -13.59 -4.05
CA ILE A 392 -13.76 -13.50 -2.58
C ILE A 392 -15.09 -12.95 -2.05
N ARG A 393 -15.56 -11.83 -2.62
CA ARG A 393 -16.77 -11.14 -2.16
C ARG A 393 -17.31 -10.15 -3.17
N GLU A 394 -18.55 -9.74 -2.95
CA GLU A 394 -19.17 -8.62 -3.65
C GLU A 394 -18.81 -7.27 -3.03
N ARG A 395 -18.73 -6.26 -3.88
CA ARG A 395 -18.43 -4.85 -3.58
C ARG A 395 -19.45 -3.93 -4.28
N GLY A 396 -19.50 -2.68 -3.84
CA GLY A 396 -20.42 -1.68 -4.41
C GLY A 396 -21.85 -1.71 -3.86
N ILE A 397 -22.23 -2.71 -3.06
CA ILE A 397 -23.60 -2.87 -2.51
C ILE A 397 -24.02 -1.68 -1.63
N LYS A 398 -23.07 -1.00 -0.97
CA LYS A 398 -23.34 0.18 -0.12
C LYS A 398 -23.53 1.49 -0.91
N TRP A 399 -23.39 1.46 -2.24
CA TRP A 399 -23.38 2.67 -3.07
C TRP A 399 -24.76 2.99 -3.66
N THR A 400 -25.73 2.09 -3.47
CA THR A 400 -27.10 2.20 -3.98
C THR A 400 -27.85 3.44 -3.49
N SER A 401 -27.44 4.04 -2.36
CA SER A 401 -28.01 5.27 -1.82
C SER A 401 -27.28 6.56 -2.26
N LEU A 402 -26.17 6.46 -3.01
CA LEU A 402 -25.36 7.61 -3.42
C LEU A 402 -25.67 8.03 -4.86
N LYS A 403 -26.31 9.21 -5.03
CA LYS A 403 -26.75 9.76 -6.33
C LYS A 403 -25.68 9.81 -7.44
N ASN A 404 -24.40 9.83 -7.09
CA ASN A 404 -23.29 9.98 -8.03
C ASN A 404 -22.46 8.70 -8.24
N ARG A 405 -22.92 7.54 -7.75
CA ARG A 405 -22.23 6.25 -7.92
C ARG A 405 -23.09 5.26 -8.73
N HIS A 406 -22.43 4.36 -9.45
CA HIS A 406 -23.11 3.33 -10.24
C HIS A 406 -23.74 2.26 -9.32
N ASN A 407 -24.76 1.58 -9.84
CA ASN A 407 -25.44 0.48 -9.15
C ASN A 407 -24.90 -0.91 -9.52
N LEU A 408 -23.85 -0.99 -10.35
CA LEU A 408 -23.23 -2.26 -10.71
C LEU A 408 -22.65 -2.97 -9.48
N LYS A 409 -22.92 -4.28 -9.40
CA LYS A 409 -22.27 -5.17 -8.44
C LYS A 409 -20.85 -5.44 -8.95
N LEU A 410 -19.85 -5.06 -8.16
CA LEU A 410 -18.45 -5.35 -8.44
C LEU A 410 -17.99 -6.54 -7.58
N SER A 411 -16.87 -7.15 -7.93
CA SER A 411 -16.28 -8.21 -7.14
C SER A 411 -14.86 -7.86 -6.67
N GLU A 412 -14.47 -8.44 -5.55
CA GLU A 412 -13.07 -8.60 -5.18
C GLU A 412 -12.70 -10.06 -5.41
N ASN A 413 -11.61 -10.29 -6.11
CA ASN A 413 -11.21 -11.58 -6.64
C ASN A 413 -9.74 -11.85 -6.32
N ILE A 414 -9.36 -13.12 -6.37
CA ILE A 414 -7.97 -13.56 -6.46
C ILE A 414 -7.74 -14.03 -7.89
N LEU A 415 -6.82 -13.38 -8.58
CA LEU A 415 -6.27 -13.87 -9.85
C LEU A 415 -5.09 -14.78 -9.51
N ILE A 416 -5.21 -16.05 -9.89
CA ILE A 416 -4.17 -17.06 -9.72
C ILE A 416 -3.53 -17.27 -11.09
N LEU A 417 -2.22 -17.03 -11.20
CA LEU A 417 -1.41 -17.26 -12.41
C LEU A 417 -0.53 -18.48 -12.21
N GLU A 418 -0.29 -19.27 -13.27
CA GLU A 418 0.55 -20.49 -13.26
C GLU A 418 1.52 -20.57 -14.45
#